data_AF-A0A6P1VA56-F1
#
_entry.id   AF-A0A6P1VA56-F1
#
_cell.length_a   1.000
_cell.length_b   1.000
_cell.length_c   1.000
_cell.angle_alpha   90.00
_cell.angle_beta   90.00
_cell.angle_gamma   90.00
#
_symmetry.space_group_name_H-M   'P 1'
#
loop_
_entity.id
_entity.type
_entity.pdbx_description
1 polymer ?
#
loop_
_entity_poly.entity_id
_entity_poly.type
_entity_poly.pdbx_seq_one_letter_code
_entity_poly.pdbx_strand_id
1 'polypeptide(L)'
;MMYNQDCLGDYIYSWRDISGNEFVRGWISEEGKNNLKWLKILFSFRTLTTSTRYGYYYKLDINAAQELFGDENIEARLQKIEESGEHKYYTQNIRDFIKNADPFLQ
;
A
#
# COMPACT_ATOMS: atom_id res chain seq x y z
N MET A 1 -18.70 15.45 5.42
CA MET A 1 -17.29 15.91 5.42
C MET A 1 -16.42 14.65 5.39
N MET A 2 -16.08 14.19 4.19
CA MET A 2 -15.31 12.95 3.98
C MET A 2 -13.84 13.30 4.18
N TYR A 3 -13.17 12.68 5.15
CA TYR A 3 -11.74 12.92 5.39
C TYR A 3 -10.95 12.45 4.15
N ASN A 4 -10.10 13.35 3.64
CA ASN A 4 -9.11 13.13 2.58
C ASN A 4 -8.08 12.03 2.95
N GLN A 5 -8.50 10.76 2.99
CA GLN A 5 -7.59 9.61 3.09
C GLN A 5 -6.85 9.34 1.77
N ASP A 6 -7.21 10.03 0.68
CA ASP A 6 -6.62 9.85 -0.65
C ASP A 6 -5.36 10.67 -0.91
N CYS A 7 -5.04 11.68 -0.09
CA CYS A 7 -3.92 12.58 -0.42
C CYS A 7 -2.52 11.96 -0.17
N LEU A 8 -2.41 10.94 0.70
CA LEU A 8 -1.08 10.40 1.05
C LEU A 8 -0.37 9.77 -0.16
N GLY A 9 -1.12 9.10 -1.05
CA GLY A 9 -0.56 8.51 -2.26
C GLY A 9 -0.01 9.58 -3.20
N ASP A 10 -0.83 10.61 -3.47
CA ASP A 10 -0.44 11.75 -4.30
C ASP A 10 0.79 12.49 -3.75
N TYR A 11 0.89 12.61 -2.42
CA TYR A 11 2.07 13.20 -1.77
C TYR A 11 3.32 12.34 -1.92
N ILE A 12 3.21 11.01 -1.76
CA ILE A 12 4.34 10.10 -1.93
C ILE A 12 4.86 10.15 -3.37
N TYR A 13 3.96 10.14 -4.36
CA TYR A 13 4.35 10.31 -5.76
C TYR A 13 5.00 11.67 -6.02
N SER A 14 4.44 12.74 -5.48
CA SER A 14 5.03 14.08 -5.61
C SER A 14 6.42 14.17 -4.96
N TRP A 15 6.61 13.58 -3.77
CA TRP A 15 7.91 13.54 -3.10
C TRP A 15 8.92 12.71 -3.85
N ARG A 16 8.49 11.60 -4.44
CA ARG A 16 9.32 10.77 -5.32
C ARG A 16 9.80 11.57 -6.53
N ASP A 17 8.89 12.32 -7.17
CA ASP A 17 9.21 13.09 -8.36
C ASP A 17 10.14 14.28 -8.06
N ILE A 18 10.06 14.86 -6.85
CA ILE A 18 10.89 16.00 -6.43
C ILE A 18 12.25 15.55 -5.86
N SER A 19 12.25 14.53 -4.99
CA SER A 19 13.39 14.16 -4.15
C SER A 19 14.03 12.81 -4.52
N GLY A 20 13.42 12.08 -5.45
CA GLY A 20 13.87 10.78 -5.91
C GLY A 20 13.45 9.60 -5.01
N ASN A 21 13.61 8.40 -5.56
CA ASN A 21 13.25 7.15 -4.90
C ASN A 21 14.02 6.90 -3.59
N GLU A 22 15.30 7.23 -3.54
CA GLU A 22 16.15 6.96 -2.36
C GLU A 22 15.67 7.74 -1.13
N PHE A 23 15.28 9.00 -1.31
CA PHE A 23 14.75 9.82 -0.23
C PHE A 23 13.44 9.24 0.31
N VAL A 24 12.52 8.88 -0.58
CA VAL A 24 11.22 8.30 -0.20
C VAL A 24 11.41 6.94 0.48
N ARG A 25 12.32 6.09 -0.02
CA ARG A 25 12.68 4.82 0.63
C ARG A 25 13.18 5.03 2.05
N GLY A 26 14.07 6.00 2.26
CA GLY A 26 14.57 6.35 3.60
C GLY A 26 13.44 6.80 4.53
N TRP A 27 12.53 7.65 4.04
CA TRP A 27 11.37 8.09 4.80
C TRP A 27 10.41 6.93 5.13
N ILE A 28 10.13 6.04 4.18
CA ILE A 28 9.29 4.85 4.40
C ILE A 28 9.96 3.93 5.43
N SER A 29 11.28 3.73 5.37
CA SER A 29 12.00 2.90 6.34
C SER A 29 11.89 3.44 7.76
N GLU A 30 11.98 4.76 7.94
CA GLU A 30 11.88 5.40 9.25
C GLU A 30 10.43 5.42 9.78
N GLU A 31 9.47 5.94 9.01
CA GLU A 31 8.06 6.01 9.42
C GLU A 31 7.43 4.62 9.53
N GLY A 32 7.86 3.71 8.66
CA GLY A 32 7.44 2.33 8.59
C GLY A 32 7.88 1.49 9.79
N LYS A 33 8.67 1.98 10.75
CA LYS A 33 8.93 1.26 12.01
C LYS A 33 7.64 1.02 12.81
N ASN A 34 6.63 1.87 12.64
CA ASN A 34 5.32 1.68 13.25
C ASN A 34 4.37 0.92 12.29
N ASN A 35 3.76 -0.17 12.76
CA ASN A 35 2.89 -1.02 11.94
C ASN A 35 1.70 -0.28 11.32
N LEU A 36 1.04 0.62 12.06
CA LEU A 36 -0.08 1.40 11.50
C LEU A 36 0.38 2.35 10.40
N LYS A 37 1.50 3.04 10.61
CA LYS A 37 2.05 3.96 9.61
C LYS A 37 2.48 3.19 8.37
N TRP A 38 3.19 2.08 8.55
CA TRP A 38 3.57 1.16 7.49
C TRP A 38 2.36 0.71 6.66
N LEU A 39 1.29 0.25 7.33
CA LEU A 39 0.05 -0.16 6.66
C LEU A 39 -0.62 0.98 5.90
N LYS A 40 -0.66 2.19 6.46
CA LYS A 40 -1.23 3.37 5.78
C LYS A 40 -0.43 3.79 4.55
N ILE A 41 0.90 3.72 4.63
CA ILE A 41 1.78 3.96 3.49
C ILE A 41 1.50 2.92 2.41
N LEU A 42 1.49 1.62 2.76
CA LEU A 42 1.19 0.55 1.81
C LEU A 42 -0.20 0.71 1.17
N PHE A 43 -1.21 1.09 1.97
CA PHE A 43 -2.58 1.34 1.52
C PHE A 43 -2.68 2.51 0.52
N SER A 44 -1.74 3.45 0.55
CA SER A 44 -1.71 4.58 -0.38
C SER A 44 -1.22 4.20 -1.79
N PHE A 45 -0.60 3.02 -1.94
CA PHE A 45 -0.22 2.46 -3.24
C PHE A 45 -1.36 1.74 -3.96
N ARG A 46 -2.59 1.80 -3.42
CA ARG A 46 -3.75 1.25 -4.13
C ARG A 46 -4.11 2.15 -5.32
N THR A 47 -4.46 1.52 -6.43
CA THR A 47 -4.92 2.22 -7.63
C THR A 47 -6.37 1.87 -7.92
N LEU A 48 -7.20 2.88 -8.17
CA LEU A 48 -8.55 2.68 -8.65
C LEU A 48 -8.50 2.15 -10.08
N THR A 49 -9.05 0.96 -10.28
CA THR A 49 -9.15 0.27 -11.57
C THR A 49 -10.61 0.03 -11.90
N THR A 50 -10.91 -0.22 -13.17
CA THR A 50 -12.26 -0.62 -13.61
C THR A 50 -12.19 -1.87 -14.48
N SER A 51 -13.20 -2.72 -14.39
CA SER A 51 -13.40 -3.85 -15.30
C SER A 51 -14.88 -4.02 -15.62
N THR A 52 -15.18 -4.62 -16.77
CA THR A 52 -16.55 -4.92 -17.19
C THR A 52 -17.24 -5.94 -16.29
N ARG A 53 -16.47 -6.82 -15.61
CA ARG A 53 -17.01 -7.85 -14.71
C ARG A 53 -17.29 -7.32 -13.30
N TYR A 54 -16.41 -6.50 -12.75
CA TYR A 54 -16.44 -6.10 -11.33
C TYR A 54 -16.74 -4.62 -11.09
N GLY A 55 -16.91 -3.83 -12.15
CA GLY A 55 -17.02 -2.38 -12.04
C GLY A 55 -15.71 -1.77 -11.53
N TYR A 56 -15.83 -0.70 -10.73
CA TYR A 56 -14.68 -0.03 -10.10
C TYR A 56 -14.21 -0.79 -8.87
N TYR A 57 -12.91 -1.04 -8.78
CA TYR A 57 -12.29 -1.69 -7.62
C TYR A 57 -10.87 -1.18 -7.40
N TYR A 58 -10.35 -1.37 -6.20
CA TYR A 58 -8.96 -1.05 -5.87
C TYR A 58 -8.10 -2.30 -5.96
N LYS A 59 -6.92 -2.15 -6.58
CA LYS A 59 -5.84 -3.13 -6.54
C LYS A 59 -4.57 -2.49 -5.99
N LEU A 60 -3.68 -3.28 -5.39
CA LEU A 60 -2.40 -2.78 -4.93
C LEU A 60 -1.43 -2.69 -6.13
N ASP A 61 -0.78 -1.55 -6.32
CA ASP A 61 0.36 -1.48 -7.24
C ASP A 61 1.58 -2.10 -6.56
N ILE A 62 1.72 -3.42 -6.70
CA ILE A 62 2.81 -4.19 -6.09
C ILE A 62 4.17 -3.74 -6.61
N ASN A 63 4.27 -3.32 -7.88
CA ASN A 63 5.54 -2.88 -8.46
C ASN A 63 5.97 -1.56 -7.83
N ALA A 64 5.07 -0.58 -7.74
CA ALA A 64 5.37 0.69 -7.08
C ALA A 64 5.67 0.52 -5.58
N ALA A 65 4.95 -0.39 -4.90
CA ALA A 65 5.22 -0.72 -3.52
C ALA A 65 6.61 -1.37 -3.37
N GLN A 66 6.95 -2.40 -4.15
CA GLN A 66 8.27 -3.03 -4.09
C GLN A 66 9.41 -2.05 -4.41
N GLU A 67 9.18 -1.15 -5.38
CA GLU A 67 10.17 -0.13 -5.70
C GLU A 67 10.46 0.80 -4.51
N LEU A 68 9.48 1.14 -3.68
CA LEU A 68 9.65 2.14 -2.62
C LEU A 68 9.81 1.57 -1.20
N PHE A 69 9.35 0.34 -0.95
CA PHE A 69 9.63 -0.40 0.28
C PHE A 69 11.00 -1.10 0.24
N GLY A 70 11.65 -1.18 -0.93
CA GLY A 70 12.98 -1.76 -1.09
C GLY A 70 12.97 -3.29 -0.90
N ASP A 71 13.99 -3.83 -0.23
CA ASP A 71 14.15 -5.27 0.00
C ASP A 71 13.20 -5.85 1.07
N GLU A 72 12.27 -5.05 1.58
CA GLU A 72 11.32 -5.50 2.58
C GLU A 72 10.32 -6.50 1.98
N ASN A 73 10.22 -7.68 2.61
CA ASN A 73 9.20 -8.65 2.26
C ASN A 73 7.84 -8.22 2.82
N ILE A 74 7.09 -7.47 2.00
CA ILE A 74 5.75 -6.93 2.30
C ILE A 74 4.80 -8.03 2.79
N GLU A 75 4.82 -9.19 2.14
CA GLU A 75 3.93 -10.31 2.44
C GLU A 75 4.21 -10.89 3.84
N ALA A 76 5.48 -11.18 4.13
CA ALA A 76 5.90 -11.70 5.43
C ALA A 76 5.64 -10.67 6.56
N ARG A 77 5.82 -9.38 6.28
CA ARG A 77 5.53 -8.33 7.25
C ARG A 77 4.04 -8.16 7.52
N LEU A 78 3.21 -8.18 6.47
CA LEU A 78 1.77 -8.12 6.58
C LEU A 78 1.24 -9.29 7.41
N GLN A 79 1.71 -10.51 7.15
CA GLN A 79 1.34 -11.70 7.93
C GLN A 79 1.67 -11.53 9.42
N LYS A 80 2.86 -11.05 9.78
CA LYS A 80 3.22 -10.81 11.19
C LYS A 80 2.28 -9.82 11.88
N ILE A 81 1.85 -8.77 11.17
CA ILE A 81 0.91 -7.79 11.72
C ILE A 81 -0.47 -8.43 11.88
N GLU A 82 -0.91 -9.26 10.94
CA GLU A 82 -2.17 -10.01 11.05
C GLU A 82 -2.20 -10.95 12.25
N GLU A 83 -1.10 -11.68 12.49
CA GLU A 83 -0.94 -12.59 13.63
C GLU A 83 -1.03 -11.86 14.98
N SER A 84 -0.61 -10.59 15.03
CA SER A 84 -0.77 -9.75 16.23
C SER A 84 -2.23 -9.35 16.52
N GLY A 85 -3.12 -9.48 15.53
CA GLY A 85 -4.52 -9.05 15.63
C GLY A 85 -4.74 -7.54 15.53
N GLU A 86 -3.67 -6.75 15.42
CA GLU A 86 -3.73 -5.29 15.31
C GLU A 86 -4.15 -4.82 13.91
N HIS A 87 -4.76 -3.63 13.84
CA HIS A 87 -5.06 -2.92 12.58
C HIS A 87 -5.85 -3.72 11.53
N LYS A 88 -6.69 -4.66 11.98
CA LYS A 88 -7.46 -5.60 11.15
C LYS A 88 -8.12 -5.00 9.90
N TYR A 89 -8.65 -3.77 10.01
CA TYR A 89 -9.21 -3.05 8.88
C TYR A 89 -8.19 -2.90 7.73
N TYR A 90 -6.99 -2.43 8.03
CA TYR A 90 -5.96 -2.20 7.02
C TYR A 90 -5.43 -3.51 6.46
N THR A 91 -5.17 -4.51 7.31
CA THR A 91 -4.63 -5.78 6.85
C THR A 91 -5.60 -6.49 5.91
N GLN A 92 -6.89 -6.57 6.27
CA GLN A 92 -7.92 -7.16 5.41
C GLN A 92 -8.07 -6.44 4.07
N ASN A 93 -8.14 -5.11 4.06
CA ASN A 93 -8.25 -4.36 2.81
C ASN A 93 -7.01 -4.52 1.93
N ILE A 94 -5.80 -4.50 2.52
CA ILE A 94 -4.56 -4.72 1.75
C ILE A 94 -4.55 -6.12 1.13
N ARG A 95 -5.01 -7.15 1.85
CA ARG A 95 -5.19 -8.50 1.28
C ARG A 95 -6.12 -8.50 0.09
N ASP A 96 -7.24 -7.81 0.19
CA ASP A 96 -8.20 -7.73 -0.92
C ASP A 96 -7.58 -6.97 -2.11
N PHE A 97 -6.82 -5.91 -1.87
CA PHE A 97 -6.11 -5.20 -2.92
C PHE A 97 -5.03 -6.05 -3.61
N ILE A 98 -4.30 -6.88 -2.86
CA ILE A 98 -3.32 -7.83 -3.39
C ILE A 98 -4.02 -8.89 -4.24
N LYS A 99 -5.12 -9.48 -3.75
CA LYS A 99 -5.92 -10.45 -4.52
C LYS A 99 -6.46 -9.86 -5.81
N ASN A 100 -6.92 -8.60 -5.77
CA ASN A 100 -7.42 -7.90 -6.95
C ASN A 100 -6.30 -7.51 -7.95
N ALA A 101 -5.03 -7.56 -7.55
CA ALA A 101 -3.91 -7.30 -8.44
C ALA A 101 -3.62 -8.48 -9.38
N ASP A 102 -4.08 -9.69 -9.05
CA ASP A 102 -4.00 -10.88 -9.90
C ASP A 102 -5.41 -11.37 -10.30
N PRO A 103 -5.90 -11.00 -11.51
CA PRO A 103 -7.22 -11.40 -11.97
C PRO A 103 -7.35 -12.90 -12.30
N PHE A 104 -6.26 -13.68 -12.22
CA PHE A 104 -6.26 -15.12 -12.50
C PHE A 104 -6.26 -16.01 -11.25
N LEU A 105 -6.20 -15.41 -10.05
CA LEU A 105 -6.32 -16.10 -8.76
C LEU A 105 -7.73 -16.02 -8.13
N GLN A 106 -8.73 -15.54 -8.89
CA GLN A 106 -10.13 -15.42 -8.46
C GLN A 106 -11.04 -16.48 -9.07
#